data_AF-A0A1V5GLE7-F1
#
_entry.id   AF-A0A1V5GLE7-F1
#
_cell.length_a   1.000
_cell.length_b   1.000
_cell.length_c   1.000
_cell.angle_alpha   90.00
_cell.angle_beta   90.00
_cell.angle_gamma   90.00
#
_symmetry.space_group_name_H-M   'P 1'
#
loop_
_entity.id
_entity.type
_entity.pdbx_description
1 polymer ?
#
loop_
_entity_poly.entity_id
_entity_poly.type
_entity_poly.pdbx_seq_one_letter_code
_entity_poly.pdbx_strand_id
1 'polypeptide(L)'
;MKRITAIIFSLTILLNAASCRQNSPTSSVSEISSPVTMEVSEPISLTNHMTENERSKITVGDLTVFDHMQGIDKGITIPDGVCLEIWSAENFADRWKHFREKNPDMSYVTDEEIEQNIEYWSKEPADGSKTINSAFLDGEYIQLSQIPELDYDGGELTVYKKPPCYTVFNEEGAIYLDSDGNEITEEDYNKLYEEFKNGDPRITFADFEEFKPFLHESCEIDGNIMDYTAEEVEDNYKKNVAIWEAVIDQSYKKIEYGTSEKYMEQMTVFSTNTWEIDREKVEEIAPFVREYSIYDEQLDRSFTVHVTLPPDFTPGNFYPAYVLTDGVWRFNNCADMRKAMEEGSAADVILVSIGFDYSMDGTDDTNRVHFYSDKSEEFLSFITDDLMPYLGEEYNIDFGNSTLYGHSLGGTFAHYAAFNSDKFENQPFHNYIIGSPVFWSPGFLPYVDQDEVLNEYGYFDRNESCDKRIFICGGADEDPVYEEYYGDNDSTLEGIQHLKERLDSHGTDVECKIYPDSAHYQFIPEMLTEMLIKFYPPAE
;
A
#
# COMPACT_ATOMS: atom_id res chain seq x y z
N MET A 1 -17.03 -6.48 0.90
CA MET A 1 -17.63 -6.45 2.26
C MET A 1 -16.79 -5.49 3.10
N LYS A 2 -17.38 -4.67 3.99
CA LYS A 2 -16.59 -3.76 4.83
C LYS A 2 -15.69 -4.60 5.75
N ARG A 3 -14.37 -4.36 5.76
CA ARG A 3 -13.52 -4.84 6.85
C ARG A 3 -13.88 -4.02 8.09
N ILE A 4 -14.38 -4.68 9.14
CA ILE A 4 -14.68 -4.01 10.40
C ILE A 4 -13.37 -3.92 11.19
N THR A 5 -12.80 -2.72 11.31
CA THR A 5 -11.65 -2.48 12.19
C THR A 5 -12.12 -2.49 13.64
N ALA A 6 -12.33 -3.70 14.16
CA ALA A 6 -12.86 -3.95 15.49
C ALA A 6 -11.86 -3.55 16.58
N ILE A 7 -12.07 -2.38 17.19
CA ILE A 7 -11.39 -2.05 18.46
C ILE A 7 -12.23 -2.65 19.58
N ILE A 8 -11.65 -3.53 20.41
CA ILE A 8 -12.30 -4.11 21.60
C ILE A 8 -11.62 -3.57 22.84
N PHE A 9 -12.33 -2.82 23.68
CA PHE A 9 -11.80 -2.37 24.97
C PHE A 9 -12.00 -3.42 26.07
N SER A 10 -11.22 -4.50 25.95
CA SER A 10 -11.00 -5.46 27.03
C SER A 10 -10.11 -4.83 28.10
N LEU A 11 -10.63 -4.60 29.31
CA LEU A 11 -9.81 -4.27 30.47
C LEU A 11 -9.23 -5.55 31.10
N THR A 12 -8.51 -6.33 30.29
CA THR A 12 -7.74 -7.50 30.71
C THR A 12 -6.32 -7.40 30.14
N ILE A 13 -5.38 -8.05 30.82
CA ILE A 13 -3.94 -7.94 30.53
C ILE A 13 -3.59 -8.90 29.37
N LEU A 14 -2.42 -8.67 28.74
CA LEU A 14 -1.81 -9.42 27.64
C LEU A 14 -2.36 -9.16 26.22
N LEU A 15 -1.63 -9.67 25.22
CA LEU A 15 -1.49 -9.03 23.90
C LEU A 15 -1.63 -10.01 22.70
N ASN A 16 -1.74 -9.43 21.49
CA ASN A 16 -1.54 -10.00 20.11
C ASN A 16 -2.81 -10.57 19.40
N ALA A 17 -2.99 -10.83 18.06
CA ALA A 17 -2.28 -10.87 16.72
C ALA A 17 -1.69 -12.18 16.06
N ALA A 18 -1.04 -12.10 14.86
CA ALA A 18 -1.09 -13.14 13.76
C ALA A 18 0.01 -13.17 12.62
N SER A 19 0.04 -14.24 11.79
CA SER A 19 0.07 -14.33 10.27
C SER A 19 1.03 -15.36 9.57
N CYS A 20 0.73 -15.71 8.28
CA CYS A 20 1.64 -16.22 7.19
C CYS A 20 2.15 -17.71 7.19
N ARG A 21 2.49 -18.42 6.06
CA ARG A 21 2.52 -18.16 4.58
C ARG A 21 2.77 -19.42 3.66
N GLN A 22 2.27 -19.42 2.39
CA GLN A 22 2.91 -19.90 1.11
C GLN A 22 3.16 -21.44 0.82
N ASN A 23 3.38 -21.98 -0.42
CA ASN A 23 3.55 -21.44 -1.80
C ASN A 23 3.42 -22.46 -3.01
N SER A 24 3.07 -21.95 -4.23
CA SER A 24 3.59 -22.28 -5.62
C SER A 24 3.40 -23.71 -6.26
N PRO A 25 3.76 -24.03 -7.57
CA PRO A 25 4.56 -23.30 -8.62
C PRO A 25 4.30 -23.45 -10.19
N THR A 26 4.89 -22.53 -11.01
CA THR A 26 5.47 -22.64 -12.43
C THR A 26 4.61 -22.95 -13.70
N SER A 27 4.92 -22.58 -14.99
CA SER A 27 5.83 -21.63 -15.77
C SER A 27 5.52 -21.76 -17.32
N SER A 28 6.20 -21.35 -18.44
CA SER A 28 7.55 -20.84 -18.90
C SER A 28 7.60 -20.70 -20.48
N VAL A 29 8.36 -19.89 -21.28
CA VAL A 29 8.89 -18.47 -21.37
C VAL A 29 9.33 -18.16 -22.86
N SER A 30 9.07 -16.98 -23.49
CA SER A 30 9.66 -16.49 -24.81
C SER A 30 9.07 -15.15 -25.38
N GLU A 31 9.69 -14.24 -26.18
CA GLU A 31 11.08 -13.79 -26.52
C GLU A 31 11.06 -12.60 -27.58
N ILE A 32 12.09 -11.70 -27.67
CA ILE A 32 12.45 -10.77 -28.83
C ILE A 32 11.49 -9.51 -29.07
N SER A 33 11.75 -8.32 -29.72
CA SER A 33 12.74 -7.68 -30.67
C SER A 33 12.85 -6.10 -30.56
N SER A 34 13.75 -5.40 -31.31
CA SER A 34 14.10 -3.94 -31.20
C SER A 34 14.09 -3.11 -32.55
N PRO A 35 14.67 -1.87 -32.74
CA PRO A 35 13.88 -0.69 -33.20
C PRO A 35 14.43 0.16 -34.40
N VAL A 36 13.93 1.40 -34.61
CA VAL A 36 14.31 2.37 -35.69
C VAL A 36 14.40 3.82 -35.14
N THR A 37 15.33 4.65 -35.65
CA THR A 37 15.62 6.04 -35.23
C THR A 37 14.96 7.15 -36.10
N MET A 38 14.80 8.36 -35.54
CA MET A 38 14.21 9.56 -36.18
C MET A 38 15.13 10.80 -36.14
N GLU A 39 14.86 11.79 -37.00
CA GLU A 39 15.53 13.10 -37.04
C GLU A 39 14.90 14.11 -36.04
N VAL A 40 15.68 15.08 -35.56
CA VAL A 40 15.27 16.04 -34.50
C VAL A 40 14.71 17.36 -35.09
N SER A 41 13.57 17.82 -34.56
CA SER A 41 12.89 19.07 -34.93
C SER A 41 13.40 20.30 -34.16
N GLU A 42 12.85 21.50 -34.42
CA GLU A 42 13.04 22.64 -33.51
C GLU A 42 12.33 22.33 -32.15
N PRO A 43 12.89 22.74 -30.99
CA PRO A 43 12.29 22.46 -29.69
C PRO A 43 10.91 23.12 -29.56
N ILE A 44 9.93 22.31 -29.16
CA ILE A 44 8.59 22.80 -28.81
C ILE A 44 8.69 23.67 -27.56
N SER A 45 7.95 24.78 -27.52
CA SER A 45 7.77 25.61 -26.32
C SER A 45 6.31 25.57 -25.92
N LEU A 46 6.06 25.26 -24.65
CA LEU A 46 4.71 25.26 -24.06
C LEU A 46 4.40 26.62 -23.42
N THR A 47 3.11 26.93 -23.30
CA THR A 47 2.59 28.00 -22.44
C THR A 47 2.42 27.41 -21.04
N ASN A 48 2.92 28.09 -20.00
CA ASN A 48 2.62 27.71 -18.61
C ASN A 48 1.40 28.51 -18.11
N HIS A 49 0.39 27.81 -17.60
CA HIS A 49 -0.89 28.38 -17.21
C HIS A 49 -1.01 28.70 -15.70
N MET A 50 -0.10 28.15 -14.88
CA MET A 50 -0.14 28.23 -13.42
C MET A 50 -0.35 29.66 -12.91
N THR A 51 -1.30 29.82 -12.00
CA THR A 51 -1.61 31.10 -11.38
C THR A 51 -0.46 31.59 -10.49
N GLU A 52 -0.51 32.89 -10.12
CA GLU A 52 0.37 33.44 -9.08
C GLU A 52 0.23 32.71 -7.73
N ASN A 53 -0.91 32.08 -7.45
CA ASN A 53 -1.17 31.35 -6.20
C ASN A 53 -0.59 29.93 -6.25
N GLU A 54 -0.75 29.19 -7.35
CA GLU A 54 -0.13 27.88 -7.56
C GLU A 54 1.39 27.98 -7.54
N ARG A 55 1.97 28.88 -8.35
CA ARG A 55 3.41 29.17 -8.34
C ARG A 55 3.94 29.63 -6.98
N SER A 56 3.10 30.23 -6.12
CA SER A 56 3.49 30.60 -4.75
C SER A 56 3.46 29.44 -3.74
N LYS A 57 2.80 28.33 -4.08
CA LYS A 57 2.67 27.12 -3.25
C LYS A 57 3.67 26.02 -3.63
N ILE A 58 4.32 26.11 -4.79
CA ILE A 58 5.37 25.16 -5.17
C ILE A 58 6.48 25.18 -4.13
N THR A 59 6.79 24.01 -3.57
CA THR A 59 8.01 23.79 -2.78
C THR A 59 8.95 22.87 -3.56
N VAL A 60 10.26 23.08 -3.44
CA VAL A 60 11.27 22.21 -4.04
C VAL A 60 12.43 21.97 -3.07
N GLY A 61 12.76 20.70 -2.83
CA GLY A 61 13.68 20.25 -1.80
C GLY A 61 14.71 19.25 -2.30
N ASP A 62 15.47 18.70 -1.35
CA ASP A 62 16.08 17.37 -1.50
C ASP A 62 14.99 16.32 -1.18
N LEU A 63 15.22 15.03 -1.44
CA LEU A 63 14.23 13.98 -1.17
C LEU A 63 13.80 13.92 0.30
N THR A 64 12.49 13.96 0.56
CA THR A 64 11.87 13.65 1.86
C THR A 64 11.12 12.32 1.85
N VAL A 65 10.98 11.65 0.70
CA VAL A 65 10.33 10.32 0.55
C VAL A 65 10.72 9.30 1.63
N PHE A 66 11.96 9.33 2.14
CA PHE A 66 12.44 8.42 3.19
C PHE A 66 11.81 8.66 4.57
N ASP A 67 11.37 9.88 4.86
CA ASP A 67 10.60 10.25 6.06
C ASP A 67 9.11 9.87 5.92
N HIS A 68 8.67 9.58 4.70
CA HIS A 68 7.30 9.21 4.32
C HIS A 68 7.14 7.75 3.86
N MET A 69 8.24 6.99 3.79
CA MET A 69 8.21 5.53 3.65
C MET A 69 7.47 4.89 4.83
N GLN A 70 6.82 3.75 4.59
CA GLN A 70 6.54 2.84 5.70
C GLN A 70 7.86 2.36 6.30
N GLY A 71 8.09 2.76 7.56
CA GLY A 71 9.13 2.19 8.38
C GLY A 71 8.81 0.75 8.76
N ILE A 72 9.30 -0.22 7.96
CA ILE A 72 9.89 -1.41 8.57
C ILE A 72 11.15 -0.91 9.30
N ASP A 73 10.95 -0.32 10.47
CA ASP A 73 12.06 0.01 11.37
C ASP A 73 12.62 -1.31 11.93
N LYS A 74 13.65 -1.79 11.24
CA LYS A 74 14.46 -2.96 11.58
C LYS A 74 15.14 -2.84 12.96
N GLY A 75 15.01 -1.71 13.65
CA GLY A 75 15.38 -1.52 15.06
C GLY A 75 14.73 -2.54 16.01
N ILE A 76 13.59 -3.15 15.64
CA ILE A 76 12.97 -4.25 16.40
C ILE A 76 13.26 -5.59 15.73
N THR A 77 14.44 -6.14 16.00
CA THR A 77 14.78 -7.52 15.65
C THR A 77 14.31 -8.47 16.75
N ILE A 78 13.22 -9.18 16.52
CA ILE A 78 12.69 -10.20 17.46
C ILE A 78 13.35 -11.54 17.14
N PRO A 79 13.99 -12.22 18.11
CA PRO A 79 14.68 -13.48 17.84
C PRO A 79 13.74 -14.66 17.51
N ASP A 80 14.22 -15.58 16.69
CA ASP A 80 13.57 -16.85 16.31
C ASP A 80 13.09 -17.67 17.54
N GLY A 81 12.07 -18.51 17.39
CA GLY A 81 11.44 -19.27 18.46
C GLY A 81 10.58 -18.41 19.39
N VAL A 82 10.22 -18.95 20.57
CA VAL A 82 9.32 -18.25 21.51
C VAL A 82 10.07 -17.13 22.25
N CYS A 83 9.55 -15.91 22.15
CA CYS A 83 10.03 -14.72 22.87
C CYS A 83 8.91 -14.10 23.70
N LEU A 84 9.12 -13.92 25.00
CA LEU A 84 8.14 -13.32 25.92
C LEU A 84 8.59 -11.93 26.37
N GLU A 85 7.73 -10.93 26.22
CA GLU A 85 7.86 -9.68 26.95
C GLU A 85 7.22 -9.86 28.33
N ILE A 86 7.87 -9.37 29.38
CA ILE A 86 7.50 -9.69 30.77
C ILE A 86 7.52 -8.42 31.61
N TRP A 87 6.36 -8.04 32.12
CA TRP A 87 6.11 -6.75 32.77
C TRP A 87 6.01 -6.90 34.28
N SER A 88 6.54 -5.93 35.03
CA SER A 88 6.19 -5.71 36.44
C SER A 88 4.97 -4.79 36.53
N ALA A 89 4.39 -4.68 37.71
CA ALA A 89 3.36 -3.67 37.99
C ALA A 89 3.82 -2.23 37.70
N GLU A 90 5.12 -1.93 37.87
CA GLU A 90 5.70 -0.63 37.49
C GLU A 90 5.58 -0.37 35.97
N ASN A 91 5.73 -1.40 35.11
CA ASN A 91 5.56 -1.27 33.67
C ASN A 91 4.09 -0.98 33.29
N PHE A 92 3.12 -1.66 33.91
CA PHE A 92 1.69 -1.34 33.69
C PHE A 92 1.34 0.06 34.17
N ALA A 93 1.82 0.46 35.35
CA ALA A 93 1.65 1.81 35.86
C ALA A 93 2.37 2.87 34.99
N ASP A 94 3.38 2.50 34.21
CA ASP A 94 4.09 3.39 33.29
C ASP A 94 3.37 3.55 31.94
N ARG A 95 2.87 2.45 31.35
CA ARG A 95 1.95 2.47 30.19
C ARG A 95 0.76 3.40 30.43
N TRP A 96 0.08 3.24 31.57
CA TRP A 96 -1.12 4.03 31.87
C TRP A 96 -0.84 5.53 32.06
N LYS A 97 0.33 5.92 32.57
CA LYS A 97 0.72 7.35 32.67
C LYS A 97 0.85 8.02 31.30
N HIS A 98 1.43 7.32 30.34
CA HIS A 98 1.67 7.85 28.98
C HIS A 98 0.50 7.59 28.02
N PHE A 99 -0.59 6.95 28.49
CA PHE A 99 -1.73 6.57 27.66
C PHE A 99 -2.32 7.75 26.88
N ARG A 100 -2.53 8.91 27.52
CA ARG A 100 -3.03 10.14 26.87
C ARG A 100 -2.04 10.76 25.89
N GLU A 101 -0.74 10.63 26.13
CA GLU A 101 0.29 11.17 25.23
C GLU A 101 0.37 10.34 23.94
N LYS A 102 0.16 9.01 24.04
CA LYS A 102 0.06 8.11 22.88
C LYS A 102 -1.31 8.11 22.19
N ASN A 103 -2.40 8.39 22.90
CA ASN A 103 -3.78 8.25 22.41
C ASN A 103 -4.60 9.54 22.63
N PRO A 104 -4.25 10.68 21.99
CA PRO A 104 -4.87 11.97 22.26
C PRO A 104 -6.37 12.03 21.92
N ASP A 105 -6.78 11.41 20.80
CA ASP A 105 -8.16 11.45 20.29
C ASP A 105 -9.08 10.36 20.87
N MET A 106 -8.55 9.50 21.75
CA MET A 106 -9.25 8.32 22.28
C MET A 106 -10.24 8.69 23.39
N SER A 107 -11.42 9.14 22.96
CA SER A 107 -12.44 9.79 23.79
C SER A 107 -13.24 8.88 24.74
N TYR A 108 -13.25 7.56 24.52
CA TYR A 108 -14.05 6.60 25.30
C TYR A 108 -13.38 6.09 26.59
N VAL A 109 -12.09 6.35 26.80
CA VAL A 109 -11.43 6.13 28.11
C VAL A 109 -11.39 7.46 28.86
N THR A 110 -11.82 7.49 30.11
CA THR A 110 -11.81 8.71 30.95
C THR A 110 -10.49 8.89 31.70
N ASP A 111 -10.19 10.13 32.09
CA ASP A 111 -9.02 10.42 32.93
C ASP A 111 -9.13 9.76 34.32
N GLU A 112 -10.36 9.57 34.84
CA GLU A 112 -10.60 8.89 36.11
C GLU A 112 -10.26 7.39 36.02
N GLU A 113 -10.61 6.71 34.92
CA GLU A 113 -10.23 5.31 34.69
C GLU A 113 -8.71 5.14 34.52
N ILE A 114 -8.04 6.12 33.90
CA ILE A 114 -6.58 6.15 33.80
C ILE A 114 -5.95 6.33 35.19
N GLU A 115 -6.41 7.29 35.99
CA GLU A 115 -5.94 7.46 37.37
C GLU A 115 -6.20 6.22 38.23
N GLN A 116 -7.38 5.58 38.11
CA GLN A 116 -7.70 4.33 38.82
C GLN A 116 -6.77 3.18 38.41
N ASN A 117 -6.46 3.02 37.12
CA ASN A 117 -5.52 2.02 36.64
C ASN A 117 -4.09 2.28 37.14
N ILE A 118 -3.61 3.54 37.09
CA ILE A 118 -2.31 3.91 37.65
C ILE A 118 -2.28 3.62 39.16
N GLU A 119 -3.34 3.91 39.91
CA GLU A 119 -3.41 3.67 41.34
C GLU A 119 -3.44 2.18 41.69
N TYR A 120 -4.14 1.36 40.89
CA TYR A 120 -4.19 -0.10 41.02
C TYR A 120 -2.80 -0.74 40.79
N TRP A 121 -2.18 -0.44 39.65
CA TRP A 121 -0.83 -0.94 39.31
C TRP A 121 0.29 -0.33 40.16
N SER A 122 0.01 0.72 40.94
CA SER A 122 0.93 1.25 41.97
C SER A 122 0.76 0.58 43.35
N LYS A 123 -0.12 -0.43 43.48
CA LYS A 123 -0.45 -1.12 44.74
C LYS A 123 -0.33 -2.65 44.65
N GLU A 124 -0.72 -3.24 43.53
CA GLU A 124 -0.50 -4.67 43.21
C GLU A 124 0.94 -4.91 42.73
N PRO A 125 1.55 -6.07 43.03
CA PRO A 125 1.82 -6.51 44.38
C PRO A 125 3.27 -6.19 44.81
N ALA A 126 3.46 -5.93 46.10
CA ALA A 126 4.76 -5.51 46.67
C ALA A 126 5.81 -6.66 46.79
N ASP A 127 5.60 -7.80 46.14
CA ASP A 127 6.51 -8.95 46.12
C ASP A 127 7.46 -8.97 44.90
N GLY A 128 7.20 -8.15 43.88
CA GLY A 128 7.99 -8.12 42.64
C GLY A 128 7.63 -9.22 41.66
N SER A 129 6.43 -9.81 41.79
CA SER A 129 5.81 -10.68 40.79
C SER A 129 5.81 -10.05 39.39
N LYS A 130 5.83 -10.92 38.38
CA LYS A 130 5.87 -10.54 36.97
C LYS A 130 4.93 -11.41 36.17
N THR A 131 4.07 -10.77 35.40
CA THR A 131 3.29 -11.46 34.37
C THR A 131 4.06 -11.41 33.06
N ILE A 132 3.80 -12.38 32.18
CA ILE A 132 4.00 -12.19 30.74
C ILE A 132 3.15 -10.96 30.32
N ASN A 133 3.56 -10.23 29.29
CA ASN A 133 2.72 -9.23 28.62
C ASN A 133 2.44 -9.63 27.16
N SER A 134 3.42 -10.14 26.43
CA SER A 134 3.24 -10.69 25.08
C SER A 134 3.99 -11.99 24.89
N ALA A 135 3.56 -12.76 23.89
CA ALA A 135 4.32 -13.88 23.36
C ALA A 135 4.49 -13.74 21.85
N PHE A 136 5.73 -13.84 21.40
CA PHE A 136 6.08 -13.92 19.99
C PHE A 136 6.57 -15.33 19.67
N LEU A 137 6.38 -15.75 18.42
CA LEU A 137 6.95 -16.98 17.87
C LEU A 137 7.57 -16.65 16.51
N ASP A 138 8.88 -16.90 16.35
CA ASP A 138 9.60 -16.68 15.08
C ASP A 138 9.45 -15.24 14.49
N GLY A 139 9.26 -14.25 15.37
CA GLY A 139 9.03 -12.84 15.02
C GLY A 139 7.57 -12.44 14.84
N GLU A 140 6.65 -13.40 14.78
CA GLU A 140 5.20 -13.20 14.77
C GLU A 140 4.66 -12.86 16.17
N TYR A 141 3.68 -11.97 16.24
CA TYR A 141 3.07 -11.44 17.47
C TYR A 141 1.81 -12.28 17.77
N ILE A 142 1.86 -13.29 18.66
CA ILE A 142 0.84 -14.37 18.81
C ILE A 142 -0.32 -14.11 19.78
N GLN A 143 -1.58 -14.09 19.32
CA GLN A 143 -2.80 -13.85 20.13
C GLN A 143 -3.02 -14.86 21.26
N LEU A 144 -2.71 -14.50 22.50
CA LEU A 144 -2.92 -15.37 23.66
C LEU A 144 -4.40 -15.44 24.07
N SER A 145 -5.11 -16.46 23.60
CA SER A 145 -6.49 -16.74 23.96
C SER A 145 -6.67 -17.11 25.44
N GLN A 146 -5.61 -17.65 26.07
CA GLN A 146 -5.44 -17.81 27.52
C GLN A 146 -3.95 -17.66 27.86
N ILE A 147 -3.64 -17.17 29.05
CA ILE A 147 -2.27 -16.81 29.44
C ILE A 147 -1.70 -17.79 30.49
N PRO A 148 -0.49 -18.34 30.29
CA PRO A 148 0.20 -19.12 31.32
C PRO A 148 0.80 -18.24 32.41
N GLU A 149 0.77 -18.71 33.66
CA GLU A 149 1.60 -18.13 34.73
C GLU A 149 3.09 -18.33 34.39
N LEU A 150 3.93 -17.34 34.72
CA LEU A 150 5.30 -17.24 34.19
C LEU A 150 6.24 -18.40 34.62
N ASP A 151 5.88 -19.09 35.69
CA ASP A 151 6.56 -20.26 36.26
C ASP A 151 5.66 -21.51 36.33
N TYR A 152 4.59 -21.57 35.51
CA TYR A 152 3.73 -22.75 35.37
C TYR A 152 4.53 -24.00 34.93
N ASP A 153 4.36 -25.11 35.66
CA ASP A 153 5.15 -26.35 35.50
C ASP A 153 4.43 -27.48 34.75
N GLY A 154 3.25 -27.20 34.19
CA GLY A 154 2.39 -28.18 33.51
C GLY A 154 1.43 -28.95 34.43
N GLY A 155 1.45 -28.68 35.75
CA GLY A 155 0.57 -29.28 36.74
C GLY A 155 -0.84 -28.66 36.82
N GLU A 156 -1.45 -28.73 38.01
CA GLU A 156 -2.82 -28.24 38.26
C GLU A 156 -2.93 -26.74 37.94
N LEU A 157 -3.87 -26.39 37.07
CA LEU A 157 -4.05 -25.05 36.52
C LEU A 157 -5.49 -24.57 36.79
N THR A 158 -5.65 -23.33 37.25
CA THR A 158 -6.98 -22.69 37.36
C THR A 158 -7.03 -21.42 36.54
N VAL A 159 -7.86 -21.42 35.49
CA VAL A 159 -8.05 -20.28 34.58
C VAL A 159 -9.45 -19.68 34.74
N TYR A 160 -9.65 -18.53 34.12
CA TYR A 160 -10.94 -17.86 34.02
C TYR A 160 -11.60 -18.20 32.68
N LYS A 161 -12.90 -18.53 32.74
CA LYS A 161 -13.73 -18.58 31.53
C LYS A 161 -13.77 -17.23 30.84
N LYS A 162 -13.84 -17.26 29.50
CA LYS A 162 -14.15 -16.09 28.70
C LYS A 162 -15.58 -15.60 28.98
N PRO A 163 -15.84 -14.29 28.83
CA PRO A 163 -17.20 -13.77 28.95
C PRO A 163 -18.08 -14.30 27.82
N PRO A 164 -19.40 -14.47 28.04
CA PRO A 164 -20.33 -14.96 27.02
C PRO A 164 -20.73 -13.91 25.96
N CYS A 165 -20.21 -12.69 26.07
CA CYS A 165 -20.58 -11.55 25.24
C CYS A 165 -19.48 -10.48 25.22
N TYR A 166 -19.41 -9.72 24.13
CA TYR A 166 -18.31 -8.83 23.77
C TYR A 166 -18.80 -7.50 23.19
N THR A 167 -17.96 -6.46 23.25
CA THR A 167 -18.23 -5.15 22.63
C THR A 167 -17.13 -4.81 21.63
N VAL A 168 -17.53 -4.60 20.38
CA VAL A 168 -16.68 -4.23 19.23
C VAL A 168 -17.01 -2.80 18.82
N PHE A 169 -16.01 -1.94 18.68
CA PHE A 169 -16.19 -0.59 18.14
C PHE A 169 -15.87 -0.54 16.64
N ASN A 170 -16.69 0.19 15.88
CA ASN A 170 -16.46 0.55 14.48
C ASN A 170 -16.76 2.05 14.24
N GLU A 171 -16.72 2.50 12.98
CA GLU A 171 -17.03 3.90 12.59
C GLU A 171 -18.44 4.37 12.98
N GLU A 172 -19.39 3.44 13.10
CA GLU A 172 -20.83 3.71 13.30
C GLU A 172 -21.22 3.63 14.79
N GLY A 173 -20.40 2.99 15.64
CA GLY A 173 -20.56 2.97 17.10
C GLY A 173 -20.05 1.69 17.76
N ALA A 174 -20.75 1.28 18.82
CA ALA A 174 -20.53 -0.01 19.50
C ALA A 174 -21.48 -1.08 18.95
N ILE A 175 -20.92 -2.22 18.57
CA ILE A 175 -21.61 -3.48 18.25
C ILE A 175 -21.45 -4.40 19.47
N TYR A 176 -22.51 -5.09 19.87
CA TYR A 176 -22.47 -6.10 20.93
C TYR A 176 -22.60 -7.49 20.31
N LEU A 177 -21.72 -8.42 20.68
CA LEU A 177 -21.67 -9.78 20.15
C LEU A 177 -21.87 -10.83 21.26
N ASP A 178 -22.36 -12.01 20.90
CA ASP A 178 -22.25 -13.22 21.73
C ASP A 178 -20.94 -14.00 21.45
N SER A 179 -20.70 -15.10 22.17
CA SER A 179 -19.52 -15.98 21.99
C SER A 179 -19.45 -16.68 20.63
N ASP A 180 -20.57 -16.71 19.91
CA ASP A 180 -20.71 -17.36 18.59
C ASP A 180 -20.58 -16.31 17.47
N GLY A 181 -20.22 -15.05 17.81
CA GLY A 181 -19.99 -13.95 16.87
C GLY A 181 -21.26 -13.22 16.39
N ASN A 182 -22.44 -13.56 16.92
CA ASN A 182 -23.70 -12.97 16.45
C ASN A 182 -23.96 -11.61 17.12
N GLU A 183 -24.48 -10.65 16.36
CA GLU A 183 -24.94 -9.36 16.90
C GLU A 183 -26.14 -9.55 17.85
N ILE A 184 -26.02 -9.04 19.06
CA ILE A 184 -27.03 -9.07 20.12
C ILE A 184 -27.41 -7.66 20.57
N THR A 185 -28.53 -7.52 21.29
CA THR A 185 -28.94 -6.21 21.82
C THR A 185 -28.10 -5.79 23.02
N GLU A 186 -27.99 -4.49 23.27
CA GLU A 186 -27.37 -3.95 24.49
C GLU A 186 -28.06 -4.48 25.77
N GLU A 187 -29.37 -4.76 25.74
CA GLU A 187 -30.12 -5.34 26.87
C GLU A 187 -29.70 -6.80 27.12
N ASP A 188 -29.54 -7.59 26.06
CA ASP A 188 -29.07 -8.98 26.14
C ASP A 188 -27.59 -9.06 26.57
N TYR A 189 -26.73 -8.19 26.02
CA TYR A 189 -25.32 -8.05 26.42
C TYR A 189 -25.20 -7.75 27.91
N ASN A 190 -25.87 -6.70 28.41
CA ASN A 190 -25.79 -6.31 29.82
C ASN A 190 -26.30 -7.42 30.75
N LYS A 191 -27.34 -8.16 30.32
CA LYS A 191 -27.87 -9.31 31.05
C LYS A 191 -26.87 -10.48 31.10
N LEU A 192 -26.29 -10.87 29.96
CA LEU A 192 -25.28 -11.93 29.88
C LEU A 192 -24.04 -11.59 30.71
N TYR A 193 -23.58 -10.34 30.63
CA TYR A 193 -22.41 -9.85 31.37
C TYR A 193 -22.65 -9.84 32.88
N GLU A 194 -23.80 -9.36 33.37
CA GLU A 194 -24.14 -9.42 34.79
C GLU A 194 -24.37 -10.87 35.28
N GLU A 195 -24.99 -11.76 34.49
CA GLU A 195 -25.12 -13.17 34.86
C GLU A 195 -23.75 -13.86 35.00
N PHE A 196 -22.81 -13.58 34.11
CA PHE A 196 -21.41 -14.06 34.18
C PHE A 196 -20.65 -13.48 35.39
N LYS A 197 -20.71 -12.17 35.57
CA LYS A 197 -20.04 -11.40 36.65
C LYS A 197 -20.49 -11.77 38.06
N ASN A 198 -21.72 -12.27 38.22
CA ASN A 198 -22.25 -12.75 39.50
C ASN A 198 -21.98 -14.26 39.74
N GLY A 199 -21.35 -14.96 38.80
CA GLY A 199 -20.92 -16.35 38.93
C GLY A 199 -19.52 -16.51 39.55
N ASP A 200 -19.05 -17.76 39.64
CA ASP A 200 -17.63 -18.07 39.76
C ASP A 200 -17.14 -18.54 38.38
N PRO A 201 -16.44 -17.70 37.60
CA PRO A 201 -16.04 -18.03 36.23
C PRO A 201 -14.82 -18.96 36.17
N ARG A 202 -14.25 -19.39 37.31
CA ARG A 202 -13.02 -20.18 37.32
C ARG A 202 -13.26 -21.65 36.99
N ILE A 203 -12.31 -22.25 36.30
CA ILE A 203 -12.28 -23.67 35.96
C ILE A 203 -10.87 -24.22 36.20
N THR A 204 -10.78 -25.41 36.79
CA THR A 204 -9.54 -26.07 37.18
C THR A 204 -9.32 -27.34 36.36
N PHE A 205 -8.11 -27.53 35.88
CA PHE A 205 -7.63 -28.68 35.10
C PHE A 205 -6.47 -29.34 35.84
N ALA A 206 -6.36 -30.67 35.78
CA ALA A 206 -5.35 -31.42 36.52
C ALA A 206 -3.93 -31.28 35.94
N ASP A 207 -3.82 -31.05 34.63
CA ASP A 207 -2.58 -30.82 33.89
C ASP A 207 -2.85 -30.07 32.57
N PHE A 208 -1.79 -29.71 31.86
CA PHE A 208 -1.86 -28.97 30.59
C PHE A 208 -2.57 -29.76 29.46
N GLU A 209 -2.58 -31.10 29.48
CA GLU A 209 -3.27 -31.90 28.46
C GLU A 209 -4.79 -31.92 28.69
N GLU A 210 -5.26 -31.86 29.94
CA GLU A 210 -6.69 -31.66 30.24
C GLU A 210 -7.17 -30.23 29.91
N PHE A 211 -6.26 -29.24 29.95
CA PHE A 211 -6.55 -27.84 29.58
C PHE A 211 -6.60 -27.60 28.06
N LYS A 212 -5.81 -28.31 27.25
CA LYS A 212 -5.72 -28.13 25.78
C LYS A 212 -7.07 -27.99 25.05
N PRO A 213 -8.11 -28.82 25.32
CA PRO A 213 -9.43 -28.65 24.69
C PRO A 213 -10.14 -27.33 25.02
N PHE A 214 -9.94 -26.78 26.23
CA PHE A 214 -10.52 -25.49 26.64
C PHE A 214 -9.69 -24.31 26.11
N LEU A 215 -8.39 -24.49 25.89
CA LEU A 215 -7.57 -23.54 25.14
C LEU A 215 -8.04 -23.46 23.68
N HIS A 216 -8.40 -24.61 23.06
CA HIS A 216 -8.99 -24.66 21.72
C HIS A 216 -10.36 -23.96 21.65
N GLU A 217 -11.29 -24.28 22.57
CA GLU A 217 -12.58 -23.56 22.74
C GLU A 217 -12.37 -22.05 22.93
N SER A 218 -11.32 -21.65 23.67
CA SER A 218 -10.96 -20.24 23.83
C SER A 218 -10.46 -19.59 22.54
N CYS A 219 -9.79 -20.32 21.64
CA CYS A 219 -9.39 -19.84 20.31
C CYS A 219 -10.58 -19.79 19.33
N GLU A 220 -11.51 -20.74 19.40
CA GLU A 220 -12.75 -20.73 18.60
C GLU A 220 -13.58 -19.48 18.89
N ILE A 221 -13.73 -19.11 20.17
CA ILE A 221 -14.43 -17.88 20.58
C ILE A 221 -13.76 -16.61 20.03
N ASP A 222 -12.42 -16.51 20.09
CA ASP A 222 -11.71 -15.37 19.49
C ASP A 222 -11.95 -15.31 17.96
N GLY A 223 -11.93 -16.47 17.29
CA GLY A 223 -12.17 -16.55 15.86
C GLY A 223 -13.56 -16.09 15.45
N ASN A 224 -14.60 -16.47 16.21
CA ASN A 224 -15.98 -16.04 15.98
C ASN A 224 -16.14 -14.51 16.08
N ILE A 225 -15.42 -13.88 17.02
CA ILE A 225 -15.48 -12.43 17.26
C ILE A 225 -14.71 -11.64 16.19
N MET A 226 -13.63 -12.24 15.66
CA MET A 226 -12.70 -11.61 14.72
C MET A 226 -12.94 -12.00 13.24
N ASP A 227 -14.02 -12.74 12.96
CA ASP A 227 -14.38 -13.29 11.63
C ASP A 227 -13.26 -14.14 10.99
N TYR A 228 -12.58 -14.96 11.81
CA TYR A 228 -11.51 -15.85 11.36
C TYR A 228 -12.04 -17.13 10.71
N THR A 229 -11.33 -17.64 9.71
CA THR A 229 -11.57 -18.98 9.18
C THR A 229 -11.18 -20.07 10.19
N ALA A 230 -11.78 -21.25 10.04
CA ALA A 230 -11.42 -22.41 10.85
C ALA A 230 -9.95 -22.87 10.69
N GLU A 231 -9.25 -22.45 9.62
CA GLU A 231 -7.81 -22.70 9.45
C GLU A 231 -6.97 -21.74 10.30
N GLU A 232 -7.35 -20.46 10.35
CA GLU A 232 -6.69 -19.43 11.19
C GLU A 232 -6.90 -19.69 12.69
N VAL A 233 -8.09 -20.14 13.10
CA VAL A 233 -8.36 -20.58 14.49
C VAL A 233 -7.46 -21.74 14.91
N GLU A 234 -7.34 -22.74 14.04
CA GLU A 234 -6.57 -23.96 14.27
C GLU A 234 -5.06 -23.71 14.16
N ASP A 235 -4.61 -22.69 13.44
CA ASP A 235 -3.23 -22.19 13.47
C ASP A 235 -2.94 -21.40 14.77
N ASN A 236 -3.81 -20.45 15.14
CA ASN A 236 -3.68 -19.70 16.39
C ASN A 236 -3.67 -20.61 17.62
N TYR A 237 -4.48 -21.68 17.64
CA TYR A 237 -4.43 -22.68 18.71
C TYR A 237 -3.08 -23.38 18.81
N LYS A 238 -2.47 -23.82 17.69
CA LYS A 238 -1.12 -24.42 17.70
C LYS A 238 -0.08 -23.45 18.22
N LYS A 239 -0.17 -22.18 17.81
CA LYS A 239 0.72 -21.10 18.23
C LYS A 239 0.58 -20.87 19.75
N ASN A 240 -0.65 -20.78 20.27
CA ASN A 240 -0.94 -20.74 21.71
C ASN A 240 -0.31 -21.93 22.45
N VAL A 241 -0.55 -23.17 21.99
CA VAL A 241 0.05 -24.38 22.59
C VAL A 241 1.58 -24.29 22.62
N ALA A 242 2.23 -23.83 21.55
CA ALA A 242 3.68 -23.67 21.51
C ALA A 242 4.20 -22.62 22.52
N ILE A 243 3.45 -21.55 22.79
CA ILE A 243 3.80 -20.60 23.86
C ILE A 243 3.72 -21.27 25.24
N TRP A 244 2.62 -21.97 25.52
CA TRP A 244 2.41 -22.65 26.79
C TRP A 244 3.47 -23.75 27.05
N GLU A 245 3.77 -24.58 26.04
CA GLU A 245 4.83 -25.59 26.11
C GLU A 245 6.21 -24.95 26.34
N ALA A 246 6.50 -23.81 25.70
CA ALA A 246 7.75 -23.09 25.92
C ALA A 246 7.88 -22.46 27.32
N VAL A 247 6.77 -22.11 27.98
CA VAL A 247 6.76 -21.68 29.38
C VAL A 247 7.06 -22.86 30.32
N ILE A 248 6.37 -24.00 30.11
CA ILE A 248 6.55 -25.23 30.90
C ILE A 248 8.01 -25.73 30.82
N ASP A 249 8.58 -25.80 29.62
CA ASP A 249 9.98 -26.19 29.39
C ASP A 249 11.00 -25.07 29.71
N GLN A 250 10.53 -23.86 30.04
CA GLN A 250 11.33 -22.64 30.24
C GLN A 250 12.30 -22.34 29.07
N SER A 251 11.90 -22.69 27.85
CA SER A 251 12.73 -22.60 26.63
C SER A 251 12.64 -21.23 25.94
N TYR A 252 11.74 -20.37 26.40
CA TYR A 252 11.50 -19.04 25.85
C TYR A 252 12.64 -18.03 26.11
N LYS A 253 12.76 -17.04 25.22
CA LYS A 253 13.66 -15.88 25.36
C LYS A 253 12.91 -14.70 25.99
N LYS A 254 13.62 -13.78 26.66
CA LYS A 254 13.03 -12.55 27.25
C LYS A 254 13.41 -11.34 26.40
N ILE A 255 12.42 -10.55 26.00
CA ILE A 255 12.58 -9.31 25.20
C ILE A 255 12.34 -8.05 26.05
N GLU A 256 12.60 -6.87 25.48
CA GLU A 256 12.64 -5.59 26.20
C GLU A 256 11.26 -4.97 26.43
N TYR A 257 11.13 -4.14 27.46
CA TYR A 257 9.90 -3.40 27.75
C TYR A 257 9.57 -2.40 26.62
N GLY A 258 8.34 -2.43 26.14
CA GLY A 258 7.85 -1.62 25.05
C GLY A 258 8.20 -2.17 23.66
N THR A 259 8.72 -3.41 23.55
CA THR A 259 8.88 -4.07 22.24
C THR A 259 7.53 -4.27 21.57
N SER A 260 6.53 -4.74 22.32
CA SER A 260 5.20 -5.03 21.79
C SER A 260 4.41 -3.77 21.43
N GLU A 261 4.52 -2.71 22.22
CA GLU A 261 3.84 -1.44 21.92
C GLU A 261 4.34 -0.86 20.60
N LYS A 262 5.67 -0.84 20.38
CA LYS A 262 6.25 -0.36 19.13
C LYS A 262 5.95 -1.27 17.93
N TYR A 263 5.87 -2.59 18.14
CA TYR A 263 5.42 -3.52 17.10
C TYR A 263 3.96 -3.23 16.71
N MET A 264 3.09 -2.89 17.67
CA MET A 264 1.73 -2.46 17.36
C MET A 264 1.67 -1.08 16.72
N GLU A 265 2.53 -0.14 17.13
CA GLU A 265 2.67 1.16 16.46
C GLU A 265 3.04 0.94 14.98
N GLN A 266 3.99 0.04 14.68
CA GLN A 266 4.29 -0.40 13.31
C GLN A 266 3.06 -1.05 12.61
N MET A 267 2.36 -1.97 13.27
CA MET A 267 1.18 -2.66 12.72
C MET A 267 -0.06 -1.75 12.54
N THR A 268 -0.16 -0.63 13.24
CA THR A 268 -1.28 0.33 13.11
C THR A 268 -1.02 1.44 12.08
N VAL A 269 0.23 1.66 11.67
CA VAL A 269 0.60 2.62 10.60
C VAL A 269 0.19 2.13 9.19
N PHE A 270 -0.31 0.90 9.06
CA PHE A 270 -0.86 0.29 7.84
C PHE A 270 -2.22 0.89 7.37
N SER A 271 -2.47 2.19 7.55
CA SER A 271 -3.80 2.78 7.27
C SER A 271 -3.86 4.22 6.75
N THR A 272 -2.75 4.89 6.40
CA THR A 272 -2.82 6.23 5.76
C THR A 272 -1.74 6.53 4.71
N ASN A 273 -0.47 6.21 4.94
CA ASN A 273 0.64 6.71 4.11
C ASN A 273 1.57 5.56 3.69
N THR A 274 1.63 5.26 2.40
CA THR A 274 2.39 4.15 1.80
C THR A 274 3.10 4.64 0.54
N TRP A 275 4.43 4.77 0.58
CA TRP A 275 5.29 4.87 -0.60
C TRP A 275 6.19 3.63 -0.69
N GLU A 276 5.98 2.81 -1.72
CA GLU A 276 6.61 1.51 -1.91
C GLU A 276 7.95 1.63 -2.69
N ILE A 277 8.94 2.26 -2.05
CA ILE A 277 10.26 2.44 -2.67
C ILE A 277 11.30 1.42 -2.20
N ASP A 278 12.14 0.98 -3.14
CA ASP A 278 13.39 0.27 -2.85
C ASP A 278 14.41 1.30 -2.34
N ARG A 279 14.61 1.33 -1.01
CA ARG A 279 15.46 2.33 -0.36
C ARG A 279 16.90 2.29 -0.88
N GLU A 280 17.48 1.12 -1.13
CA GLU A 280 18.88 1.03 -1.56
C GLU A 280 19.05 1.64 -2.97
N LYS A 281 18.09 1.41 -3.87
CA LYS A 281 18.05 2.05 -5.20
C LYS A 281 17.81 3.55 -5.14
N VAL A 282 16.88 4.02 -4.30
CA VAL A 282 16.56 5.45 -4.23
C VAL A 282 17.68 6.23 -3.53
N GLU A 283 18.38 5.65 -2.55
CA GLU A 283 19.59 6.27 -1.97
C GLU A 283 20.74 6.40 -2.99
N GLU A 284 20.87 5.49 -3.96
CA GLU A 284 21.86 5.58 -5.05
C GLU A 284 21.60 6.78 -5.97
N ILE A 285 20.33 7.06 -6.33
CA ILE A 285 19.98 8.21 -7.18
C ILE A 285 19.72 9.53 -6.42
N ALA A 286 19.54 9.51 -5.10
CA ALA A 286 19.15 10.68 -4.31
C ALA A 286 19.97 11.97 -4.58
N PRO A 287 21.30 11.95 -4.81
CA PRO A 287 22.08 13.15 -5.16
C PRO A 287 21.71 13.83 -6.50
N PHE A 288 20.91 13.16 -7.33
CA PHE A 288 20.49 13.60 -8.66
C PHE A 288 18.97 13.88 -8.75
N VAL A 289 18.24 13.77 -7.63
CA VAL A 289 16.80 13.97 -7.59
C VAL A 289 16.45 15.30 -6.91
N ARG A 290 15.50 16.03 -7.49
CA ARG A 290 14.79 17.12 -6.82
C ARG A 290 13.35 16.68 -6.56
N GLU A 291 12.91 16.83 -5.33
CA GLU A 291 11.52 16.59 -4.92
C GLU A 291 10.75 17.92 -4.97
N TYR A 292 9.56 17.90 -5.54
CA TYR A 292 8.63 19.02 -5.60
C TYR A 292 7.30 18.64 -4.96
N SER A 293 6.69 19.56 -4.21
CA SER A 293 5.25 19.55 -3.97
C SER A 293 4.63 20.66 -4.82
N ILE A 294 3.71 20.30 -5.71
CA ILE A 294 3.09 21.21 -6.67
C ILE A 294 1.58 21.19 -6.44
N TYR A 295 1.00 22.34 -6.12
CA TYR A 295 -0.43 22.51 -5.89
C TYR A 295 -1.16 22.98 -7.15
N ASP A 296 -2.35 22.42 -7.36
CA ASP A 296 -3.29 22.70 -8.45
C ASP A 296 -4.62 23.25 -7.89
N GLU A 297 -5.14 24.32 -8.49
CA GLU A 297 -6.40 24.99 -8.09
C GLU A 297 -7.66 24.27 -8.58
N GLN A 298 -7.59 23.49 -9.67
CA GLN A 298 -8.74 22.82 -10.29
C GLN A 298 -9.15 21.58 -9.46
N LEU A 299 -8.15 20.89 -8.93
CA LEU A 299 -8.25 19.71 -8.08
C LEU A 299 -8.25 20.05 -6.57
N ASP A 300 -7.77 21.25 -6.20
CA ASP A 300 -7.51 21.69 -4.81
C ASP A 300 -6.57 20.73 -4.04
N ARG A 301 -5.51 20.29 -4.71
CA ARG A 301 -4.58 19.26 -4.21
C ARG A 301 -3.12 19.57 -4.54
N SER A 302 -2.23 19.01 -3.73
CA SER A 302 -0.81 18.90 -4.03
C SER A 302 -0.47 17.52 -4.60
N PHE A 303 0.53 17.49 -5.48
CA PHE A 303 1.15 16.28 -6.00
C PHE A 303 2.65 16.28 -5.66
N THR A 304 3.17 15.12 -5.27
CA THR A 304 4.60 14.89 -5.05
C THR A 304 5.23 14.50 -6.39
N VAL A 305 6.15 15.32 -6.89
CA VAL A 305 6.85 15.09 -8.15
C VAL A 305 8.35 14.95 -7.92
N HIS A 306 8.92 13.82 -8.31
CA HIS A 306 10.37 13.58 -8.27
C HIS A 306 10.97 13.78 -9.66
N VAL A 307 11.84 14.76 -9.81
CA VAL A 307 12.62 15.01 -11.03
C VAL A 307 14.02 14.44 -10.84
N THR A 308 14.30 13.34 -11.54
CA THR A 308 15.59 12.66 -11.54
C THR A 308 16.40 13.10 -12.77
N LEU A 309 17.58 13.66 -12.54
CA LEU A 309 18.45 14.16 -13.61
C LEU A 309 19.29 13.03 -14.24
N PRO A 310 19.50 13.07 -15.58
CA PRO A 310 20.39 12.14 -16.27
C PRO A 310 21.86 12.30 -15.79
N PRO A 311 22.75 11.34 -16.11
CA PRO A 311 24.18 11.57 -15.99
C PRO A 311 24.64 12.81 -16.76
N ASP A 312 25.71 13.45 -16.29
CA ASP A 312 26.34 14.65 -16.90
C ASP A 312 25.37 15.80 -17.30
N PHE A 313 24.20 15.89 -16.65
CA PHE A 313 23.19 16.93 -16.89
C PHE A 313 23.80 18.34 -16.91
N THR A 314 23.64 19.00 -18.04
CA THR A 314 24.26 20.30 -18.35
C THR A 314 23.16 21.36 -18.51
N PRO A 315 23.00 22.29 -17.54
CA PRO A 315 21.95 23.31 -17.60
C PRO A 315 21.98 24.13 -18.89
N GLY A 316 20.83 24.24 -19.55
CA GLY A 316 20.66 24.96 -20.82
C GLY A 316 20.78 24.10 -22.08
N ASN A 317 21.25 22.85 -21.98
CA ASN A 317 20.98 21.84 -23.01
C ASN A 317 19.49 21.44 -22.94
N PHE A 318 18.95 20.92 -24.03
CA PHE A 318 17.61 20.33 -24.05
C PHE A 318 17.68 18.82 -23.83
N TYR A 319 16.75 18.29 -23.02
CA TYR A 319 16.62 16.86 -22.73
C TYR A 319 15.14 16.48 -22.80
N PRO A 320 14.75 15.36 -23.44
CA PRO A 320 13.39 14.87 -23.33
C PRO A 320 13.07 14.45 -21.89
N ALA A 321 11.78 14.38 -21.56
CA ALA A 321 11.29 13.90 -20.29
C ALA A 321 10.56 12.55 -20.45
N TYR A 322 10.71 11.67 -19.45
CA TYR A 322 9.96 10.44 -19.29
C TYR A 322 9.10 10.59 -18.05
N VAL A 323 7.80 10.81 -18.23
CA VAL A 323 6.84 11.04 -17.15
C VAL A 323 6.18 9.73 -16.77
N LEU A 324 6.29 9.36 -15.50
CA LEU A 324 5.67 8.17 -14.93
C LEU A 324 4.54 8.59 -13.98
N THR A 325 3.31 8.19 -14.29
CA THR A 325 2.22 8.13 -13.28
C THR A 325 2.52 7.03 -12.25
N ASP A 326 1.68 6.90 -11.20
CA ASP A 326 1.87 5.91 -10.13
C ASP A 326 3.25 6.02 -9.43
N GLY A 327 3.75 7.24 -9.19
CA GLY A 327 5.07 7.50 -8.60
C GLY A 327 5.33 6.75 -7.29
N VAL A 328 4.27 6.45 -6.54
CA VAL A 328 4.23 5.62 -5.33
C VAL A 328 4.89 4.24 -5.50
N TRP A 329 4.79 3.62 -6.68
CA TRP A 329 5.45 2.37 -7.06
C TRP A 329 6.51 2.54 -8.16
N ARG A 330 6.52 3.68 -8.87
CA ARG A 330 7.33 3.89 -10.08
C ARG A 330 8.57 4.76 -9.88
N PHE A 331 8.67 5.51 -8.79
CA PHE A 331 9.84 6.33 -8.52
C PHE A 331 11.13 5.50 -8.35
N ASN A 332 11.07 4.32 -7.73
CA ASN A 332 12.24 3.44 -7.61
C ASN A 332 12.74 2.89 -8.96
N ASN A 333 11.89 2.81 -9.99
CA ASN A 333 12.31 2.41 -11.34
C ASN A 333 13.21 3.46 -12.01
N CYS A 334 13.14 4.74 -11.59
CA CYS A 334 14.05 5.79 -12.06
C CYS A 334 15.52 5.45 -11.78
N ALA A 335 15.83 4.62 -10.78
CA ALA A 335 17.19 4.16 -10.52
C ALA A 335 17.72 3.20 -11.60
N ASP A 336 16.94 2.17 -11.95
CA ASP A 336 17.29 1.21 -13.00
C ASP A 336 17.38 1.92 -14.38
N MET A 337 16.44 2.83 -14.65
CA MET A 337 16.40 3.64 -15.88
C MET A 337 17.59 4.60 -15.99
N ARG A 338 17.92 5.35 -14.92
CA ARG A 338 19.07 6.27 -14.91
C ARG A 338 20.39 5.50 -15.05
N LYS A 339 20.49 4.33 -14.44
CA LYS A 339 21.65 3.43 -14.58
C LYS A 339 21.86 2.95 -16.02
N ALA A 340 20.79 2.70 -16.77
CA ALA A 340 20.90 2.37 -18.19
C ALA A 340 21.50 3.52 -19.04
N MET A 341 21.33 4.78 -18.63
CA MET A 341 22.03 5.94 -19.21
C MET A 341 23.51 5.96 -18.80
N GLU A 342 23.82 5.73 -17.53
CA GLU A 342 25.21 5.68 -17.02
C GLU A 342 26.03 4.54 -17.64
N GLU A 343 25.40 3.42 -17.97
CA GLU A 343 26.00 2.31 -18.72
C GLU A 343 26.05 2.56 -20.24
N GLY A 344 25.53 3.70 -20.73
CA GLY A 344 25.53 4.10 -22.14
C GLY A 344 24.58 3.31 -23.03
N SER A 345 23.58 2.65 -22.44
CA SER A 345 22.57 1.85 -23.16
C SER A 345 21.39 2.69 -23.68
N ALA A 346 21.16 3.86 -23.09
CA ALA A 346 20.20 4.87 -23.52
C ALA A 346 20.86 6.26 -23.57
N ALA A 347 20.22 7.20 -24.26
CA ALA A 347 20.57 8.63 -24.20
C ALA A 347 20.06 9.29 -22.91
N ASP A 348 20.50 10.51 -22.64
CA ASP A 348 20.12 11.29 -21.46
C ASP A 348 18.65 11.74 -21.51
N VAL A 349 17.86 11.37 -20.50
CA VAL A 349 16.44 11.72 -20.35
C VAL A 349 16.18 12.17 -18.91
N ILE A 350 15.34 13.20 -18.72
CA ILE A 350 14.89 13.60 -17.39
C ILE A 350 13.75 12.67 -16.98
N LEU A 351 13.87 11.96 -15.86
CA LEU A 351 12.80 11.06 -15.38
C LEU A 351 11.95 11.78 -14.35
N VAL A 352 10.63 11.80 -14.55
CA VAL A 352 9.67 12.57 -13.73
C VAL A 352 8.59 11.63 -13.21
N SER A 353 8.64 11.25 -11.92
CA SER A 353 7.57 10.44 -11.32
C SER A 353 6.54 11.31 -10.61
N ILE A 354 5.26 11.15 -10.92
CA ILE A 354 4.13 11.87 -10.31
C ILE A 354 3.41 10.92 -9.35
N GLY A 355 3.39 11.28 -8.06
CA GLY A 355 2.55 10.65 -7.05
C GLY A 355 1.68 11.68 -6.32
N PHE A 356 0.80 11.20 -5.46
CA PHE A 356 -0.01 12.06 -4.60
C PHE A 356 0.84 12.62 -3.44
N ASP A 357 0.37 13.70 -2.82
CA ASP A 357 0.98 14.26 -1.60
C ASP A 357 1.15 13.19 -0.51
N TYR A 358 2.21 13.28 0.30
CA TYR A 358 2.52 12.30 1.35
C TYR A 358 1.48 12.18 2.47
N SER A 359 0.45 13.03 2.50
CA SER A 359 -0.73 12.91 3.36
C SER A 359 -1.89 12.08 2.76
N MET A 360 -1.69 11.47 1.59
CA MET A 360 -2.66 10.64 0.88
C MET A 360 -2.09 9.24 0.59
N ASP A 361 -2.90 8.20 0.78
CA ASP A 361 -2.57 6.84 0.38
C ASP A 361 -2.55 6.75 -1.15
N GLY A 362 -1.37 6.61 -1.74
CA GLY A 362 -1.23 6.43 -3.19
C GLY A 362 -1.43 5.00 -3.67
N THR A 363 -1.49 4.04 -2.76
CA THR A 363 -1.79 2.63 -3.04
C THR A 363 -3.29 2.32 -2.98
N ASP A 364 -4.09 3.20 -2.35
CA ASP A 364 -5.55 3.14 -2.35
C ASP A 364 -6.12 3.48 -3.75
N ASP A 365 -6.69 2.45 -4.38
CA ASP A 365 -7.38 2.59 -5.66
C ASP A 365 -8.54 3.60 -5.62
N THR A 366 -9.10 3.95 -4.45
CA THR A 366 -10.11 5.02 -4.35
C THR A 366 -9.54 6.38 -4.79
N ASN A 367 -8.31 6.69 -4.39
CA ASN A 367 -7.63 7.91 -4.82
C ASN A 367 -7.23 7.80 -6.31
N ARG A 368 -6.70 6.64 -6.73
CA ARG A 368 -6.32 6.41 -8.15
C ARG A 368 -7.52 6.54 -9.08
N VAL A 369 -8.67 5.96 -8.74
CA VAL A 369 -9.94 6.11 -9.47
C VAL A 369 -10.39 7.57 -9.54
N HIS A 370 -10.27 8.32 -8.43
CA HIS A 370 -10.66 9.73 -8.44
C HIS A 370 -9.84 10.54 -9.45
N PHE A 371 -8.50 10.40 -9.49
CA PHE A 371 -7.67 11.20 -10.40
C PHE A 371 -7.53 10.61 -11.81
N TYR A 372 -7.53 9.28 -11.97
CA TYR A 372 -7.30 8.60 -13.26
C TYR A 372 -8.61 8.20 -13.98
N SER A 373 -9.79 8.45 -13.40
CA SER A 373 -11.08 8.17 -14.03
C SER A 373 -12.13 9.28 -13.80
N ASP A 374 -12.45 9.65 -12.55
CA ASP A 374 -13.42 10.72 -12.25
C ASP A 374 -12.92 12.13 -12.65
N LYS A 375 -11.60 12.35 -12.54
CA LYS A 375 -10.91 13.62 -12.80
C LYS A 375 -9.84 13.54 -13.88
N SER A 376 -10.05 12.66 -14.87
CA SER A 376 -9.12 12.51 -15.99
C SER A 376 -8.89 13.80 -16.79
N GLU A 377 -9.90 14.68 -16.92
CA GLU A 377 -9.75 15.95 -17.66
C GLU A 377 -8.93 16.96 -16.85
N GLU A 378 -9.28 17.17 -15.57
CA GLU A 378 -8.55 18.09 -14.69
C GLU A 378 -7.11 17.62 -14.39
N PHE A 379 -6.90 16.31 -14.18
CA PHE A 379 -5.56 15.76 -13.97
C PHE A 379 -4.70 15.75 -15.25
N LEU A 380 -5.32 15.66 -16.43
CA LEU A 380 -4.60 15.87 -17.69
C LEU A 380 -4.25 17.36 -17.89
N SER A 381 -5.13 18.29 -17.50
CA SER A 381 -4.83 19.74 -17.51
C SER A 381 -3.64 20.06 -16.61
N PHE A 382 -3.64 19.59 -15.36
CA PHE A 382 -2.53 19.70 -14.42
C PHE A 382 -1.19 19.26 -15.02
N ILE A 383 -1.15 18.09 -15.68
CA ILE A 383 0.09 17.61 -16.31
C ILE A 383 0.48 18.49 -17.51
N THR A 384 -0.50 18.88 -18.31
CA THR A 384 -0.32 19.42 -19.67
C THR A 384 -0.03 20.92 -19.70
N ASP A 385 -0.77 21.71 -18.92
CA ASP A 385 -0.77 23.16 -18.96
C ASP A 385 0.04 23.78 -17.80
N ASP A 386 0.26 23.01 -16.72
CA ASP A 386 0.90 23.50 -15.50
C ASP A 386 2.24 22.82 -15.22
N LEU A 387 2.23 21.51 -14.94
CA LEU A 387 3.41 20.75 -14.54
C LEU A 387 4.50 20.71 -15.61
N MET A 388 4.19 20.20 -16.80
CA MET A 388 5.19 20.03 -17.85
C MET A 388 5.73 21.37 -18.39
N PRO A 389 4.93 22.42 -18.56
CA PRO A 389 5.45 23.76 -18.87
C PRO A 389 6.34 24.32 -17.75
N TYR A 390 6.00 24.11 -16.46
CA TYR A 390 6.84 24.57 -15.35
C TYR A 390 8.19 23.84 -15.32
N LEU A 391 8.21 22.52 -15.48
CA LEU A 391 9.46 21.76 -15.58
C LEU A 391 10.25 22.14 -16.85
N GLY A 392 9.58 22.58 -17.91
CA GLY A 392 10.20 23.18 -19.09
C GLY A 392 10.96 24.47 -18.80
N GLU A 393 10.39 25.38 -17.97
CA GLU A 393 11.03 26.62 -17.54
C GLU A 393 12.29 26.39 -16.69
N GLU A 394 12.31 25.33 -15.86
CA GLU A 394 13.43 25.01 -14.96
C GLU A 394 14.52 24.15 -15.62
N TYR A 395 14.17 23.24 -16.54
CA TYR A 395 15.07 22.17 -17.02
C TYR A 395 15.32 22.12 -18.54
N ASN A 396 14.70 22.99 -19.35
CA ASN A 396 14.75 22.93 -20.83
C ASN A 396 14.31 21.56 -21.40
N ILE A 397 13.04 21.18 -21.16
CA ILE A 397 12.52 19.90 -21.68
C ILE A 397 12.31 19.94 -23.20
N ASP A 398 12.73 18.89 -23.90
CA ASP A 398 12.32 18.60 -25.28
C ASP A 398 11.00 17.82 -25.31
N PHE A 399 9.90 18.55 -25.39
CA PHE A 399 8.56 17.96 -25.50
C PHE A 399 8.35 17.18 -26.81
N GLY A 400 9.13 17.47 -27.86
CA GLY A 400 9.00 16.85 -29.19
C GLY A 400 9.32 15.36 -29.21
N ASN A 401 10.08 14.86 -28.23
CA ASN A 401 10.32 13.43 -28.02
C ASN A 401 10.02 12.98 -26.59
N SER A 402 9.25 13.73 -25.79
CA SER A 402 8.93 13.32 -24.41
C SER A 402 7.88 12.19 -24.36
N THR A 403 7.90 11.41 -23.28
CA THR A 403 7.06 10.22 -23.05
C THR A 403 6.13 10.40 -21.85
N LEU A 404 4.87 9.96 -21.97
CA LEU A 404 3.99 9.69 -20.83
C LEU A 404 3.77 8.17 -20.67
N TYR A 405 3.96 7.69 -19.44
CA TYR A 405 3.70 6.31 -19.03
C TYR A 405 2.57 6.23 -18.00
N GLY A 406 1.73 5.20 -18.14
CA GLY A 406 0.90 4.72 -17.05
C GLY A 406 0.50 3.25 -17.20
N HIS A 407 0.09 2.64 -16.08
CA HIS A 407 -0.28 1.23 -16.01
C HIS A 407 -1.57 1.00 -15.19
N SER A 408 -2.34 -0.03 -15.53
CA SER A 408 -3.62 -0.33 -14.88
C SER A 408 -4.60 0.85 -15.04
N LEU A 409 -5.11 1.45 -13.95
CA LEU A 409 -5.86 2.71 -14.01
C LEU A 409 -5.03 3.87 -14.60
N GLY A 410 -3.73 3.92 -14.31
CA GLY A 410 -2.80 4.83 -14.99
C GLY A 410 -2.67 4.52 -16.49
N GLY A 411 -2.91 3.28 -16.91
CA GLY A 411 -2.92 2.85 -18.31
C GLY A 411 -4.16 3.32 -19.05
N THR A 412 -5.34 3.24 -18.41
CA THR A 412 -6.57 3.87 -18.93
C THR A 412 -6.46 5.40 -18.96
N PHE A 413 -5.75 6.02 -18.01
CA PHE A 413 -5.42 7.45 -18.07
C PHE A 413 -4.42 7.79 -19.19
N ALA A 414 -3.38 6.98 -19.41
CA ALA A 414 -2.43 7.18 -20.52
C ALA A 414 -3.12 7.06 -21.89
N HIS A 415 -4.11 6.16 -22.02
CA HIS A 415 -5.00 6.09 -23.17
C HIS A 415 -5.86 7.35 -23.32
N TYR A 416 -6.51 7.80 -22.24
CA TYR A 416 -7.26 9.06 -22.23
C TYR A 416 -6.38 10.26 -22.66
N ALA A 417 -5.17 10.39 -22.12
CA ALA A 417 -4.21 11.42 -22.46
C ALA A 417 -3.80 11.37 -23.95
N ALA A 418 -3.48 10.17 -24.47
CA ALA A 418 -3.11 9.98 -25.86
C ALA A 418 -4.19 10.45 -26.85
N PHE A 419 -5.48 10.30 -26.50
CA PHE A 419 -6.60 10.57 -27.41
C PHE A 419 -7.45 11.81 -27.05
N ASN A 420 -6.99 12.59 -26.06
CA ASN A 420 -7.54 13.90 -25.73
C ASN A 420 -6.53 15.06 -25.81
N SER A 421 -5.22 14.83 -26.02
CA SER A 421 -4.22 15.91 -26.05
C SER A 421 -4.48 17.00 -27.10
N ASP A 422 -5.20 16.72 -28.18
CA ASP A 422 -5.56 17.69 -29.20
C ASP A 422 -6.65 18.69 -28.77
N LYS A 423 -7.26 18.47 -27.59
CA LYS A 423 -8.18 19.41 -26.94
C LYS A 423 -7.45 20.52 -26.16
N PHE A 424 -6.16 20.35 -25.87
CA PHE A 424 -5.33 21.25 -25.06
C PHE A 424 -4.45 22.16 -25.94
N GLU A 425 -4.04 23.32 -25.40
CA GLU A 425 -3.09 24.21 -26.10
C GLU A 425 -1.69 23.56 -26.13
N ASN A 426 -1.30 22.99 -25.00
CA ASN A 426 -0.02 22.32 -24.81
C ASN A 426 -0.11 20.84 -25.18
N GLN A 427 0.96 20.29 -25.76
CA GLN A 427 1.10 18.86 -26.04
C GLN A 427 2.50 18.41 -25.65
N PRO A 428 2.74 18.12 -24.35
CA PRO A 428 4.07 17.81 -23.81
C PRO A 428 4.64 16.45 -24.21
N PHE A 429 3.89 15.59 -24.91
CA PHE A 429 4.28 14.20 -25.19
C PHE A 429 4.02 13.82 -26.65
N HIS A 430 5.03 13.21 -27.29
CA HIS A 430 4.90 12.53 -28.58
C HIS A 430 4.83 11.00 -28.41
N ASN A 431 5.47 10.46 -27.37
CA ASN A 431 5.46 9.03 -27.05
C ASN A 431 4.48 8.74 -25.90
N TYR A 432 3.72 7.65 -26.00
CA TYR A 432 2.79 7.20 -24.96
C TYR A 432 2.97 5.69 -24.69
N ILE A 433 2.98 5.30 -23.42
CA ILE A 433 3.02 3.91 -22.99
C ILE A 433 1.74 3.58 -22.21
N ILE A 434 1.00 2.60 -22.73
CA ILE A 434 -0.31 2.16 -22.24
C ILE A 434 -0.14 0.73 -21.70
N GLY A 435 0.18 0.59 -20.42
CA GLY A 435 0.40 -0.72 -19.77
C GLY A 435 -0.88 -1.28 -19.15
N SER A 436 -1.26 -2.51 -19.50
CA SER A 436 -2.39 -3.27 -18.95
C SER A 436 -3.64 -2.43 -18.68
N PRO A 437 -4.17 -1.68 -19.67
CA PRO A 437 -5.26 -0.74 -19.45
C PRO A 437 -6.53 -1.49 -19.02
N VAL A 438 -6.95 -1.30 -17.78
CA VAL A 438 -8.09 -2.02 -17.17
C VAL A 438 -9.44 -1.43 -17.60
N PHE A 439 -9.70 -1.43 -18.92
CA PHE A 439 -10.95 -0.93 -19.50
C PHE A 439 -12.23 -1.61 -18.96
N TRP A 440 -12.09 -2.79 -18.37
CA TRP A 440 -13.14 -3.56 -17.68
C TRP A 440 -13.35 -3.18 -16.21
N SER A 441 -12.48 -2.36 -15.60
CA SER A 441 -12.43 -2.19 -14.15
C SER A 441 -13.69 -1.54 -13.57
N PRO A 442 -14.23 -2.05 -12.44
CA PRO A 442 -15.26 -1.35 -11.66
C PRO A 442 -14.83 0.05 -11.18
N GLY A 443 -13.53 0.36 -11.16
CA GLY A 443 -13.01 1.71 -10.89
C GLY A 443 -12.99 2.64 -12.10
N PHE A 444 -13.05 2.11 -13.34
CA PHE A 444 -13.01 2.89 -14.57
C PHE A 444 -14.41 3.04 -15.20
N LEU A 445 -15.14 1.93 -15.33
CA LEU A 445 -16.44 1.86 -16.01
C LEU A 445 -17.51 2.86 -15.53
N PRO A 446 -17.63 3.25 -14.23
CA PRO A 446 -18.65 4.20 -13.79
C PRO A 446 -18.43 5.65 -14.27
N TYR A 447 -17.24 5.97 -14.77
CA TYR A 447 -16.79 7.36 -15.03
C TYR A 447 -16.65 7.69 -16.51
N VAL A 448 -16.86 6.73 -17.41
CA VAL A 448 -16.67 6.87 -18.86
C VAL A 448 -17.87 6.36 -19.66
N ASP A 449 -18.06 6.88 -20.87
CA ASP A 449 -18.88 6.22 -21.88
C ASP A 449 -18.02 5.24 -22.68
N GLN A 450 -18.41 3.96 -22.71
CA GLN A 450 -17.67 2.93 -23.46
C GLN A 450 -17.69 3.19 -24.98
N ASP A 451 -18.76 3.78 -25.53
CA ASP A 451 -18.81 4.13 -26.95
C ASP A 451 -17.81 5.26 -27.28
N GLU A 452 -17.47 6.13 -26.31
CA GLU A 452 -16.37 7.07 -26.47
C GLU A 452 -15.00 6.38 -26.35
N VAL A 453 -14.78 5.52 -25.35
CA VAL A 453 -13.50 4.80 -25.17
C VAL A 453 -13.16 3.95 -26.42
N LEU A 454 -14.14 3.26 -26.99
CA LEU A 454 -13.99 2.40 -28.18
C LEU A 454 -13.87 3.16 -29.52
N ASN A 455 -14.06 4.48 -29.51
CA ASN A 455 -13.83 5.39 -30.65
C ASN A 455 -12.69 6.38 -30.34
N GLU A 456 -11.80 6.03 -29.40
CA GLU A 456 -10.68 6.88 -28.94
C GLU A 456 -11.13 8.32 -28.62
N TYR A 457 -12.24 8.46 -27.89
CA TYR A 457 -12.91 9.71 -27.52
C TYR A 457 -13.21 10.64 -28.72
N GLY A 458 -13.39 10.07 -29.91
CA GLY A 458 -13.57 10.80 -31.16
C GLY A 458 -12.30 11.46 -31.70
N TYR A 459 -11.10 11.01 -31.31
CA TYR A 459 -9.83 11.59 -31.76
C TYR A 459 -9.69 11.56 -33.28
N PHE A 460 -10.07 10.44 -33.92
CA PHE A 460 -10.02 10.26 -35.37
C PHE A 460 -11.19 10.92 -36.13
N ASP A 461 -12.23 11.38 -35.42
CA ASP A 461 -13.25 12.29 -35.98
C ASP A 461 -12.74 13.75 -36.04
N ARG A 462 -11.74 14.10 -35.21
CA ARG A 462 -11.12 15.43 -35.13
C ARG A 462 -9.84 15.55 -35.97
N ASN A 463 -9.06 14.46 -36.09
CA ASN A 463 -7.70 14.45 -36.66
C ASN A 463 -7.58 13.45 -37.82
N GLU A 464 -7.04 13.88 -38.96
CA GLU A 464 -6.82 13.01 -40.14
C GLU A 464 -5.70 11.96 -39.94
N SER A 465 -4.87 12.12 -38.90
CA SER A 465 -3.74 11.23 -38.56
C SER A 465 -3.34 11.38 -37.09
N CYS A 466 -2.80 10.33 -36.47
CA CYS A 466 -2.20 10.38 -35.14
C CYS A 466 -0.67 10.49 -35.25
N ASP A 467 -0.11 11.68 -35.02
CA ASP A 467 1.33 11.94 -35.05
C ASP A 467 1.97 11.71 -33.66
N LYS A 468 1.79 10.47 -33.17
CA LYS A 468 2.24 9.99 -31.85
C LYS A 468 2.72 8.56 -31.98
N ARG A 469 3.75 8.23 -31.21
CA ARG A 469 4.20 6.84 -31.01
C ARG A 469 3.49 6.25 -29.80
N ILE A 470 2.88 5.09 -29.96
CA ILE A 470 2.13 4.40 -28.90
C ILE A 470 2.68 3.00 -28.71
N PHE A 471 3.04 2.65 -27.48
CA PHE A 471 3.42 1.28 -27.10
C PHE A 471 2.42 0.73 -26.09
N ILE A 472 1.74 -0.34 -26.47
CA ILE A 472 0.78 -1.06 -25.62
C ILE A 472 1.46 -2.30 -25.05
N CYS A 473 1.26 -2.60 -23.77
CA CYS A 473 1.84 -3.81 -23.17
C CYS A 473 0.96 -4.43 -22.09
N GLY A 474 1.25 -5.67 -21.73
CA GLY A 474 0.61 -6.42 -20.64
C GLY A 474 1.34 -7.72 -20.35
N GLY A 475 0.99 -8.39 -19.26
CA GLY A 475 1.51 -9.70 -18.87
C GLY A 475 0.65 -10.85 -19.40
N ALA A 476 1.27 -11.93 -19.86
CA ALA A 476 0.58 -13.11 -20.39
C ALA A 476 -0.32 -13.84 -19.37
N ASP A 477 -0.05 -13.67 -18.07
CA ASP A 477 -0.74 -14.37 -16.98
C ASP A 477 -1.74 -13.45 -16.23
N GLU A 478 -2.14 -12.32 -16.83
CA GLU A 478 -3.10 -11.38 -16.24
C GLU A 478 -4.52 -11.92 -16.16
N ASP A 479 -5.06 -12.44 -17.27
CA ASP A 479 -6.48 -12.73 -17.39
C ASP A 479 -7.04 -13.70 -16.32
N PRO A 480 -6.34 -14.79 -15.92
CA PRO A 480 -6.80 -15.69 -14.86
C PRO A 480 -6.86 -15.06 -13.46
N VAL A 481 -6.29 -13.87 -13.25
CA VAL A 481 -6.33 -13.14 -11.96
C VAL A 481 -7.60 -12.29 -11.85
N TYR A 482 -8.16 -11.83 -12.98
CA TYR A 482 -9.26 -10.86 -13.01
C TYR A 482 -10.54 -11.36 -13.71
N GLU A 483 -10.60 -12.64 -14.09
CA GLU A 483 -11.74 -13.28 -14.79
C GLU A 483 -13.12 -12.95 -14.17
N GLU A 484 -13.23 -12.84 -12.83
CA GLU A 484 -14.50 -12.52 -12.16
C GLU A 484 -14.98 -11.06 -12.33
N TYR A 485 -14.09 -10.13 -12.73
CA TYR A 485 -14.39 -8.71 -12.88
C TYR A 485 -14.77 -8.30 -14.32
N TYR A 486 -14.47 -9.13 -15.33
CA TYR A 486 -14.69 -8.78 -16.74
C TYR A 486 -16.17 -8.70 -17.12
N GLY A 487 -17.00 -9.63 -16.63
CA GLY A 487 -18.43 -9.64 -16.91
C GLY A 487 -18.74 -9.89 -18.39
N ASP A 488 -19.30 -8.87 -19.06
CA ASP A 488 -19.59 -8.87 -20.51
C ASP A 488 -18.54 -8.05 -21.32
N ASN A 489 -17.46 -7.56 -20.68
CA ASN A 489 -16.40 -6.76 -21.32
C ASN A 489 -15.23 -7.63 -21.81
N ASP A 490 -14.38 -7.07 -22.66
CA ASP A 490 -13.06 -7.63 -23.03
C ASP A 490 -12.20 -7.90 -21.78
N SER A 491 -11.40 -8.97 -21.80
CA SER A 491 -10.31 -9.18 -20.84
C SER A 491 -9.21 -8.10 -20.94
N THR A 492 -8.18 -8.14 -20.08
CA THR A 492 -7.03 -7.21 -20.27
C THR A 492 -6.30 -7.50 -21.58
N LEU A 493 -6.06 -8.78 -21.91
CA LEU A 493 -5.38 -9.16 -23.15
C LEU A 493 -6.25 -8.93 -24.40
N GLU A 494 -7.56 -9.17 -24.33
CA GLU A 494 -8.49 -8.86 -25.42
C GLU A 494 -8.58 -7.35 -25.65
N GLY A 495 -8.68 -6.55 -24.58
CA GLY A 495 -8.71 -5.09 -24.66
C GLY A 495 -7.43 -4.48 -25.24
N ILE A 496 -6.27 -5.05 -24.90
CA ILE A 496 -4.97 -4.71 -25.54
C ILE A 496 -5.00 -5.05 -27.04
N GLN A 497 -5.47 -6.24 -27.41
CA GLN A 497 -5.53 -6.64 -28.82
C GLN A 497 -6.49 -5.77 -29.62
N HIS A 498 -7.71 -5.54 -29.13
CA HIS A 498 -8.70 -4.72 -29.82
C HIS A 498 -8.27 -3.25 -29.93
N LEU A 499 -7.61 -2.68 -28.91
CA LEU A 499 -7.00 -1.35 -29.02
C LEU A 499 -5.92 -1.31 -30.12
N LYS A 500 -5.03 -2.32 -30.17
CA LYS A 500 -4.01 -2.41 -31.21
C LYS A 500 -4.63 -2.49 -32.62
N GLU A 501 -5.68 -3.30 -32.79
CA GLU A 501 -6.39 -3.46 -34.06
C GLU A 501 -7.10 -2.16 -34.51
N ARG A 502 -7.72 -1.40 -33.59
CA ARG A 502 -8.28 -0.07 -33.91
C ARG A 502 -7.20 0.90 -34.37
N LEU A 503 -6.11 1.04 -33.62
CA LEU A 503 -5.04 1.99 -33.92
C LEU A 503 -4.27 1.65 -35.20
N ASP A 504 -4.10 0.36 -35.51
CA ASP A 504 -3.59 -0.12 -36.82
C ASP A 504 -4.54 0.26 -37.96
N SER A 505 -5.86 0.19 -37.76
CA SER A 505 -6.84 0.55 -38.80
C SER A 505 -6.82 2.04 -39.18
N HIS A 506 -6.38 2.90 -38.24
CA HIS A 506 -6.13 4.33 -38.46
C HIS A 506 -4.70 4.65 -38.91
N GLY A 507 -3.78 3.67 -38.95
CA GLY A 507 -2.41 3.86 -39.41
C GLY A 507 -1.49 4.61 -38.43
N THR A 508 -1.75 4.49 -37.13
CA THR A 508 -0.94 5.09 -36.04
C THR A 508 0.44 4.42 -35.95
N ASP A 509 1.48 5.11 -35.45
CA ASP A 509 2.76 4.46 -35.07
C ASP A 509 2.56 3.70 -33.76
N VAL A 510 1.95 2.51 -33.85
CA VAL A 510 1.56 1.70 -32.69
C VAL A 510 2.25 0.34 -32.67
N GLU A 511 2.86 0.03 -31.53
CA GLU A 511 3.44 -1.27 -31.21
C GLU A 511 2.68 -1.93 -30.04
N CYS A 512 2.82 -3.26 -29.93
CA CYS A 512 2.24 -4.03 -28.84
C CYS A 512 3.17 -5.18 -28.43
N LYS A 513 3.40 -5.37 -27.11
CA LYS A 513 4.17 -6.50 -26.56
C LYS A 513 3.49 -7.09 -25.33
N ILE A 514 3.12 -8.37 -25.40
CA ILE A 514 2.73 -9.16 -24.24
C ILE A 514 3.97 -9.85 -23.66
N TYR A 515 4.22 -9.68 -22.37
CA TYR A 515 5.37 -10.24 -21.67
C TYR A 515 5.05 -11.63 -21.12
N PRO A 516 5.82 -12.68 -21.48
CA PRO A 516 5.61 -14.05 -20.99
C PRO A 516 5.97 -14.18 -19.49
N ASP A 517 5.36 -15.14 -18.79
CA ASP A 517 5.62 -15.42 -17.37
C ASP A 517 5.52 -14.17 -16.48
N SER A 518 4.50 -13.36 -16.75
CA SER A 518 4.20 -12.12 -16.03
C SER A 518 2.71 -11.97 -15.86
N ALA A 519 2.30 -11.71 -14.63
CA ALA A 519 1.00 -11.13 -14.31
C ALA A 519 1.09 -9.59 -14.37
N HIS A 520 0.11 -8.91 -13.78
CA HIS A 520 -0.20 -7.49 -14.00
C HIS A 520 1.01 -6.54 -13.91
N TYR A 521 1.91 -6.69 -12.94
CA TYR A 521 2.94 -5.69 -12.65
C TYR A 521 4.40 -6.16 -12.84
N GLN A 522 4.63 -7.47 -13.02
CA GLN A 522 5.97 -8.06 -12.94
C GLN A 522 6.89 -7.64 -14.09
N PHE A 523 6.34 -7.39 -15.28
CA PHE A 523 7.12 -7.00 -16.46
C PHE A 523 7.60 -5.53 -16.45
N ILE A 524 7.01 -4.68 -15.60
CA ILE A 524 7.15 -3.21 -15.68
C ILE A 524 8.62 -2.74 -15.57
N PRO A 525 9.48 -3.27 -14.66
CA PRO A 525 10.88 -2.84 -14.58
C PRO A 525 11.71 -3.17 -15.83
N GLU A 526 11.45 -4.32 -16.46
CA GLU A 526 12.08 -4.68 -17.75
C GLU A 526 11.58 -3.74 -18.85
N MET A 527 10.26 -3.60 -18.96
CA MET A 527 9.59 -2.79 -19.98
C MET A 527 10.01 -1.32 -19.92
N LEU A 528 10.04 -0.68 -18.75
CA LEU A 528 10.46 0.72 -18.63
C LEU A 528 11.90 0.94 -19.13
N THR A 529 12.80 -0.01 -18.86
CA THR A 529 14.20 0.03 -19.32
C THR A 529 14.33 -0.25 -20.82
N GLU A 530 13.60 -1.25 -21.33
CA GLU A 530 13.52 -1.57 -22.76
C GLU A 530 12.97 -0.39 -23.59
N MET A 531 11.90 0.25 -23.10
CA MET A 531 11.26 1.37 -23.78
C MET A 531 12.06 2.67 -23.66
N LEU A 532 12.80 2.87 -22.56
CA LEU A 532 13.80 3.93 -22.48
C LEU A 532 14.86 3.78 -23.58
N ILE A 533 15.49 2.60 -23.68
CA ILE A 533 16.52 2.29 -24.70
C ILE A 533 15.93 2.42 -26.13
N LYS A 534 14.65 2.07 -26.32
CA LYS A 534 13.97 2.09 -27.60
C LYS A 534 13.55 3.49 -28.09
N PHE A 535 13.00 4.32 -27.22
CA PHE A 535 12.60 5.70 -27.56
C PHE A 535 13.76 6.69 -27.50
N TYR A 536 14.79 6.37 -26.71
CA TYR A 536 15.98 7.20 -26.47
C TYR A 536 17.27 6.39 -26.68
N PRO A 537 17.52 5.88 -27.90
CA PRO A 537 18.76 5.17 -28.19
C PRO A 537 19.97 6.12 -28.07
N PRO A 538 21.15 5.62 -27.63
CA PRO A 538 22.36 6.42 -27.51
C PRO A 538 22.85 6.92 -28.87
N ALA A 539 23.55 8.05 -28.89
CA ALA A 539 24.08 8.64 -30.13
C ALA A 539 25.21 7.79 -30.76
N GLU A 540 25.23 7.72 -32.10
CA GLU A 540 26.21 6.97 -32.92
C GLU A 540 27.62 7.58 -32.99
#